data_AF-A0A933M058-F1
#
_entry.id   AF-A0A933M058-F1
#
_cell.length_a   1.000
_cell.length_b   1.000
_cell.length_c   1.000
_cell.angle_alpha   90.00
_cell.angle_beta   90.00
_cell.angle_gamma   90.00
#
_symmetry.space_group_name_H-M   'P 1'
#
loop_
_entity.id
_entity.type
_entity.pdbx_description
1 polymer ?
#
loop_
_entity_poly.entity_id
_entity_poly.type
_entity_poly.pdbx_seq_one_letter_code
_entity_poly.pdbx_strand_id
1 'polypeptide(L)'
;DFHTVFPEINSLQTAVRRVAHEYLNTAEDYGYSPDICGYVKADFAMQLQGGKHPMGKIPPPALAVYTNACNTYIKWAEIWERMYHIPIFTLDVPGTRAAGGQTWSGNLDFENDKKYVGAQIAELIKLCEEVSGKKFDIDRLRETMGYANDMTRAWKRVLELNKSQPSVFNALTDGTVYLGMARF
;
A
#
# COMPACT_ATOMS: atom_id res chain seq x y z
N ASP A 1 5.40 -2.55 18.05
CA ASP A 1 5.57 -2.44 16.60
C ASP A 1 4.22 -2.52 15.96
N PHE A 2 4.07 -1.90 14.79
CA PHE A 2 2.85 -2.02 14.02
C PHE A 2 2.87 -3.35 13.27
N HIS A 3 1.74 -4.04 13.27
CA HIS A 3 1.49 -5.13 12.34
C HIS A 3 0.88 -4.51 11.08
N THR A 4 1.62 -4.54 9.98
CA THR A 4 1.19 -3.94 8.71
C THR A 4 0.36 -4.94 7.91
N VAL A 5 -0.74 -4.45 7.33
CA VAL A 5 -1.59 -5.21 6.41
C VAL A 5 -1.76 -4.37 5.16
N PHE A 6 -1.58 -5.00 4.00
CA PHE A 6 -1.73 -4.35 2.70
C PHE A 6 -3.02 -4.84 2.04
N PRO A 7 -4.07 -4.02 2.02
CA PRO A 7 -5.39 -4.48 1.59
C PRO A 7 -5.45 -4.80 0.09
N GLU A 8 -4.60 -4.18 -0.73
CA GLU A 8 -4.39 -4.54 -2.14
C GLU A 8 -3.89 -5.98 -2.30
N ILE A 9 -2.96 -6.42 -1.45
CA ILE A 9 -2.41 -7.78 -1.52
C ILE A 9 -3.47 -8.79 -1.13
N ASN A 10 -4.19 -8.53 -0.04
CA ASN A 10 -5.29 -9.40 0.39
C ASN A 10 -6.35 -9.50 -0.71
N SER A 11 -6.73 -8.36 -1.30
CA SER A 11 -7.70 -8.33 -2.41
C SER A 11 -7.20 -9.10 -3.62
N LEU A 12 -5.94 -8.91 -4.03
CA LEU A 12 -5.32 -9.67 -5.13
C LEU A 12 -5.30 -11.17 -4.84
N GLN A 13 -5.03 -11.57 -3.60
CA GLN A 13 -5.02 -12.98 -3.22
C GLN A 13 -6.39 -13.65 -3.39
N THR A 14 -7.49 -12.92 -3.19
CA THR A 14 -8.83 -13.45 -3.50
C THR A 14 -8.99 -13.77 -4.99
N ALA A 15 -8.40 -12.96 -5.87
CA ALA A 15 -8.45 -13.17 -7.32
C ALA A 15 -7.57 -14.33 -7.76
N VAL A 16 -6.34 -14.42 -7.24
CA VAL A 16 -5.42 -15.55 -7.50
C VAL A 16 -6.05 -16.88 -7.08
N ARG A 17 -6.84 -16.88 -6.00
CA ARG A 17 -7.56 -18.05 -5.49
C ARG A 17 -8.91 -18.31 -6.16
N ARG A 18 -9.31 -17.48 -7.13
CA ARG A 18 -10.57 -17.59 -7.88
C ARG A 18 -11.84 -17.43 -7.02
N VAL A 19 -11.72 -16.74 -5.88
CA VAL A 19 -12.85 -16.47 -4.97
C VAL A 19 -13.24 -14.99 -4.90
N ALA A 20 -12.57 -14.11 -5.66
CA ALA A 20 -12.85 -12.68 -5.68
C ALA A 20 -14.32 -12.35 -6.00
N HIS A 21 -14.96 -13.11 -6.89
CA HIS A 21 -16.34 -12.86 -7.33
C HIS A 21 -17.34 -12.80 -6.17
N GLU A 22 -17.15 -13.59 -5.11
CA GLU A 22 -18.02 -13.57 -3.92
C GLU A 22 -17.95 -12.22 -3.19
N TYR A 23 -16.74 -11.66 -3.05
CA TYR A 23 -16.53 -10.36 -2.41
C TYR A 23 -16.99 -9.21 -3.29
N LEU A 24 -16.73 -9.28 -4.60
CA LEU A 24 -17.16 -8.26 -5.56
C LEU A 24 -18.70 -8.15 -5.59
N ASN A 25 -19.40 -9.28 -5.71
CA ASN A 25 -20.86 -9.32 -5.69
C ASN A 25 -21.42 -8.77 -4.37
N THR A 26 -20.82 -9.14 -3.24
CA THR A 26 -21.23 -8.60 -1.92
C THR A 26 -21.15 -7.07 -1.86
N ALA A 27 -20.08 -6.48 -2.41
CA ALA A 27 -19.93 -5.03 -2.44
C ALA A 27 -20.91 -4.37 -3.41
N GLU A 28 -21.18 -4.99 -4.56
CA GLU A 28 -22.14 -4.48 -5.55
C GLU A 28 -23.58 -4.55 -5.04
N ASP A 29 -23.96 -5.65 -4.37
CA ASP A 29 -25.25 -5.81 -3.69
C ASP A 29 -25.43 -4.80 -2.55
N TYR A 30 -24.33 -4.40 -1.89
CA TYR A 30 -24.34 -3.32 -0.90
C TYR A 30 -24.61 -1.94 -1.54
N GLY A 31 -24.35 -1.78 -2.84
CA GLY A 31 -24.62 -0.56 -3.60
C GLY A 31 -23.39 0.11 -4.21
N TYR A 32 -22.21 -0.53 -4.17
CA TYR A 32 -21.05 -0.02 -4.92
C TYR A 32 -21.22 -0.25 -6.42
N SER A 33 -20.83 0.75 -7.23
CA SER A 33 -20.87 0.61 -8.69
C SER A 33 -19.92 -0.50 -9.17
N PRO A 34 -20.31 -1.30 -10.18
CA PRO A 34 -19.42 -2.29 -10.79
C PRO A 34 -18.15 -1.66 -11.41
N ASP A 35 -18.20 -0.37 -11.75
CA ASP A 35 -17.10 0.35 -12.44
C ASP A 35 -15.94 0.76 -11.51
N ILE A 36 -16.08 0.64 -10.19
CA ILE A 36 -15.01 1.02 -9.27
C ILE A 36 -13.97 -0.10 -9.12
N CYS A 37 -12.81 0.26 -8.56
CA CYS A 37 -11.69 -0.65 -8.35
C CYS A 37 -12.10 -1.94 -7.62
N GLY A 38 -11.77 -3.09 -8.22
CA GLY A 38 -12.04 -4.40 -7.63
C GLY A 38 -11.34 -4.64 -6.29
N TYR A 39 -10.17 -4.02 -6.04
CA TYR A 39 -9.51 -4.12 -4.73
C TYR A 39 -10.33 -3.45 -3.62
N VAL A 40 -10.88 -2.27 -3.88
CA VAL A 40 -11.74 -1.58 -2.90
C VAL A 40 -12.99 -2.40 -2.62
N LYS A 41 -13.64 -2.91 -3.66
CA LYS A 41 -14.84 -3.77 -3.51
C LYS A 41 -14.53 -5.03 -2.69
N ALA A 42 -13.45 -5.73 -3.05
CA ALA A 42 -13.06 -6.97 -2.40
C ALA A 42 -12.72 -6.76 -0.92
N ASP A 43 -11.92 -5.73 -0.61
CA ASP A 43 -11.58 -5.41 0.77
C ASP A 43 -12.77 -4.89 1.58
N PHE A 44 -13.59 -3.99 1.02
CA PHE A 44 -14.80 -3.53 1.69
C PHE A 44 -15.70 -4.70 2.10
N ALA A 45 -15.98 -5.61 1.17
CA ALA A 45 -16.79 -6.80 1.47
C ALA A 45 -16.12 -7.71 2.50
N MET A 46 -14.80 -7.90 2.42
CA MET A 46 -14.03 -8.67 3.40
C MET A 46 -14.14 -8.06 4.80
N GLN A 47 -13.98 -6.75 4.92
CA GLN A 47 -14.09 -6.01 6.18
C GLN A 47 -15.52 -6.03 6.73
N LEU A 48 -16.53 -5.88 5.86
CA LEU A 48 -17.96 -6.00 6.20
C LEU A 48 -18.28 -7.39 6.78
N GLN A 49 -17.63 -8.44 6.27
CA GLN A 49 -17.73 -9.81 6.80
C GLN A 49 -16.83 -10.08 8.01
N GLY A 50 -16.36 -9.03 8.70
CA GLY A 50 -15.54 -9.15 9.90
C GLY A 50 -14.10 -9.57 9.62
N GLY A 51 -13.55 -9.20 8.46
CA GLY A 51 -12.17 -9.47 8.06
C GLY A 51 -11.95 -10.91 7.57
N LYS A 52 -12.98 -11.60 7.10
CA LYS A 52 -12.89 -13.00 6.67
C LYS A 52 -12.16 -13.10 5.33
N HIS A 53 -10.92 -13.56 5.34
CA HIS A 53 -10.11 -13.80 4.15
C HIS A 53 -9.84 -15.31 3.98
N PRO A 54 -9.64 -15.84 2.75
CA PRO A 54 -9.38 -17.27 2.55
C PRO A 54 -8.14 -17.82 3.27
N MET A 55 -7.19 -16.93 3.62
CA MET A 55 -5.95 -17.28 4.32
C MET A 55 -5.99 -17.05 5.83
N GLY A 56 -7.11 -16.53 6.36
CA GLY A 56 -7.23 -16.22 7.78
C GLY A 56 -8.11 -15.00 8.04
N LYS A 57 -8.08 -14.52 9.29
CA LYS A 57 -8.83 -13.32 9.67
C LYS A 57 -7.93 -12.10 9.63
N ILE A 58 -8.29 -11.12 8.83
CA ILE A 58 -7.67 -9.79 8.83
C ILE A 58 -8.21 -9.03 10.04
N PRO A 59 -7.33 -8.53 10.94
CA PRO A 59 -7.78 -7.74 12.07
C PRO A 59 -8.31 -6.38 11.61
N PRO A 60 -9.25 -5.76 12.36
CA PRO A 60 -9.63 -4.39 12.09
C PRO A 60 -8.39 -3.48 12.25
N PRO A 61 -8.22 -2.48 11.36
CA PRO A 61 -7.10 -1.55 11.47
C PRO A 61 -7.26 -0.64 12.69
N ALA A 62 -6.13 -0.14 13.21
CA ALA A 62 -6.11 0.93 14.22
C ALA A 62 -5.65 2.29 13.65
N LEU A 63 -5.07 2.27 12.45
CA LEU A 63 -4.57 3.42 11.70
C LEU A 63 -4.54 3.02 10.22
N ALA A 64 -4.96 3.92 9.34
CA ALA A 64 -4.84 3.75 7.89
C ALA A 64 -3.82 4.73 7.33
N VAL A 65 -2.81 4.22 6.60
CA VAL A 65 -1.80 5.05 5.93
C VAL A 65 -1.76 4.69 4.46
N TYR A 66 -1.85 5.69 3.58
CA TYR A 66 -1.94 5.50 2.14
C TYR A 66 -1.34 6.69 1.42
N THR A 67 -0.94 6.49 0.18
CA THR A 67 -0.46 7.57 -0.68
C THR A 67 -1.57 8.05 -1.61
N ASN A 68 -1.36 9.20 -2.23
CA ASN A 68 -2.19 9.72 -3.32
C ASN A 68 -1.92 9.02 -4.68
N ALA A 69 -1.41 7.79 -4.70
CA ALA A 69 -1.10 7.05 -5.93
C ALA A 69 -2.30 6.94 -6.89
N CYS A 70 -3.50 6.82 -6.33
CA CYS A 70 -4.76 6.95 -7.05
C CYS A 70 -5.79 7.63 -6.15
N ASN A 71 -6.67 8.47 -6.72
CA ASN A 71 -7.77 9.11 -5.99
C ASN A 71 -8.67 8.12 -5.26
N THR A 72 -8.75 6.88 -5.76
CA THR A 72 -9.48 5.78 -5.13
C THR A 72 -8.97 5.46 -3.73
N TYR A 73 -7.67 5.62 -3.43
CA TYR A 73 -7.12 5.30 -2.11
C TYR A 73 -7.60 6.26 -1.03
N ILE A 74 -7.78 7.53 -1.40
CA ILE A 74 -8.35 8.54 -0.51
C ILE A 74 -9.77 8.14 -0.12
N LYS A 75 -10.59 7.71 -1.08
CA LYS A 75 -11.95 7.23 -0.81
C LYS A 75 -12.00 5.92 -0.05
N TRP A 76 -11.06 5.02 -0.32
CA TRP A 76 -10.93 3.77 0.43
C TRP A 76 -10.61 4.03 1.90
N ALA A 77 -9.73 4.98 2.20
CA ALA A 77 -9.45 5.36 3.56
C ALA A 77 -10.64 6.02 4.25
N GLU A 78 -11.38 6.91 3.59
CA GLU A 78 -12.64 7.46 4.12
C GLU A 78 -13.66 6.37 4.45
N ILE A 79 -13.70 5.28 3.66
CA ILE A 79 -14.53 4.10 3.96
C ILE A 79 -14.07 3.46 5.28
N TRP A 80 -12.77 3.22 5.46
CA TRP A 80 -12.25 2.64 6.70
C TRP A 80 -12.42 3.54 7.91
N GLU A 81 -12.24 4.85 7.76
CA GLU A 81 -12.53 5.85 8.80
C GLU A 81 -13.98 5.72 9.28
N ARG A 82 -14.94 5.61 8.34
CA ARG A 82 -16.37 5.49 8.68
C ARG A 82 -16.73 4.13 9.26
N MET A 83 -16.07 3.05 8.82
CA MET A 83 -16.34 1.69 9.30
C MET A 83 -15.77 1.44 10.69
N TYR A 84 -14.57 1.97 10.98
CA TYR A 84 -13.81 1.62 12.18
C TYR A 84 -13.56 2.80 13.12
N HIS A 85 -13.88 4.03 12.72
CA HIS A 85 -13.63 5.25 13.50
C HIS A 85 -12.17 5.43 13.90
N ILE A 86 -11.27 5.15 12.95
CA ILE A 86 -9.82 5.20 13.13
C ILE A 86 -9.21 6.44 12.47
N PRO A 87 -8.04 6.91 12.94
CA PRO A 87 -7.29 7.91 12.21
C PRO A 87 -6.87 7.39 10.83
N ILE A 88 -6.94 8.30 9.84
CA ILE A 88 -6.48 8.07 8.48
C ILE A 88 -5.42 9.12 8.13
N PHE A 89 -4.40 8.71 7.38
CA PHE A 89 -3.31 9.60 6.96
C PHE A 89 -3.00 9.41 5.47
N THR A 90 -3.18 10.49 4.70
CA THR A 90 -2.74 10.53 3.30
C THR A 90 -1.32 11.11 3.23
N LEU A 91 -0.37 10.32 2.75
CA LEU A 91 0.93 10.83 2.32
C LEU A 91 0.79 11.34 0.88
N ASP A 92 0.60 12.64 0.74
CA ASP A 92 0.44 13.31 -0.53
C ASP A 92 1.81 13.53 -1.20
N VAL A 93 2.07 12.75 -2.26
CA VAL A 93 3.29 12.86 -3.06
C VAL A 93 2.97 13.68 -4.31
N PRO A 94 3.48 14.92 -4.45
CA PRO A 94 3.14 15.77 -5.58
C PRO A 94 3.51 15.11 -6.92
N GLY A 95 2.55 15.08 -7.83
CA GLY A 95 2.76 14.64 -9.20
C GLY A 95 3.39 15.72 -10.07
N THR A 96 3.69 15.35 -11.33
CA THR A 96 4.15 16.29 -12.35
C THR A 96 3.09 17.37 -12.63
N ARG A 97 3.49 18.65 -12.55
CA ARG A 97 2.58 19.81 -12.69
C ARG A 97 2.27 20.20 -14.13
N ALA A 98 3.10 19.78 -15.09
CA ALA A 98 2.96 20.13 -16.50
C ALA A 98 3.42 18.97 -17.39
N ALA A 99 2.74 18.76 -18.52
CA ALA A 99 3.11 17.73 -19.48
C ALA A 99 4.58 17.91 -19.93
N GLY A 100 5.38 16.84 -19.84
CA GLY A 100 6.81 16.85 -20.18
C GLY A 100 7.73 17.54 -19.16
N GLY A 101 7.17 18.16 -18.10
CA GLY A 101 7.94 18.84 -17.06
C GLY A 101 8.32 17.89 -15.91
N GLN A 102 9.40 17.14 -16.07
CA GLN A 102 9.95 16.38 -14.93
C GLN A 102 10.88 17.27 -14.11
N THR A 103 10.71 17.23 -12.79
CA THR A 103 11.57 17.93 -11.85
C THR A 103 12.54 16.94 -11.22
N TRP A 104 13.79 17.36 -11.05
CA TRP A 104 14.86 16.54 -10.50
C TRP A 104 15.55 17.29 -9.35
N SER A 105 16.39 16.58 -8.61
CA SER A 105 17.19 17.19 -7.54
C SER A 105 17.94 18.43 -8.06
N GLY A 106 17.84 19.53 -7.31
CA GLY A 106 18.38 20.83 -7.71
C GLY A 106 17.37 21.76 -8.39
N ASN A 107 16.23 21.26 -8.87
CA ASN A 107 15.14 22.12 -9.34
C ASN A 107 14.35 22.67 -8.13
N LEU A 108 13.93 23.94 -8.22
CA LEU A 108 13.18 24.60 -7.15
C LEU A 108 11.91 23.82 -6.77
N ASP A 109 11.13 23.40 -7.76
CA ASP A 109 9.90 22.64 -7.55
C ASP A 109 10.16 21.30 -6.85
N PHE A 110 11.23 20.60 -7.22
CA PHE A 110 11.59 19.33 -6.58
C PHE A 110 11.98 19.53 -5.11
N GLU A 111 12.79 20.55 -4.79
CA GLU A 111 13.18 20.80 -3.39
C GLU A 111 11.98 21.27 -2.55
N ASN A 112 11.03 22.00 -3.14
CA ASN A 112 9.76 22.34 -2.49
C ASN A 112 8.92 21.09 -2.20
N ASP A 113 8.78 20.19 -3.16
CA ASP A 113 8.06 18.92 -2.99
C ASP A 113 8.69 18.03 -1.93
N LYS A 114 10.02 17.93 -1.95
CA LYS A 114 10.79 17.19 -0.94
C LYS A 114 10.58 17.77 0.46
N LYS A 115 10.56 19.10 0.61
CA LYS A 115 10.29 19.76 1.90
C LYS A 115 8.86 19.50 2.36
N TYR A 116 7.89 19.53 1.45
CA TYR A 116 6.48 19.24 1.72
C TYR A 116 6.28 17.80 2.19
N VAL A 117 6.80 16.81 1.46
CA VAL A 117 6.74 15.40 1.87
C VAL A 117 7.50 15.16 3.18
N GLY A 118 8.63 15.82 3.40
CA GLY A 118 9.38 15.73 4.66
C GLY A 118 8.58 16.22 5.86
N ALA A 119 7.80 17.30 5.72
CA ALA A 119 6.90 17.79 6.77
C ALA A 119 5.79 16.77 7.08
N GLN A 120 5.16 16.19 6.04
CA GLN A 120 4.13 15.16 6.21
C GLN A 120 4.68 13.91 6.91
N ILE A 121 5.92 13.49 6.62
CA ILE A 121 6.55 12.35 7.33
C ILE A 121 6.68 12.66 8.83
N ALA A 122 7.04 13.89 9.20
CA ALA A 122 7.10 14.28 10.61
C ALA A 122 5.72 14.28 11.29
N GLU A 123 4.66 14.63 10.57
CA GLU A 123 3.27 14.54 11.05
C GLU A 123 2.82 13.10 11.21
N LEU A 124 3.12 12.24 10.24
CA LEU A 124 2.83 10.81 10.32
C LEU A 124 3.55 10.15 11.51
N ILE A 125 4.80 10.53 11.77
CA ILE A 125 5.54 10.04 12.94
C ILE A 125 4.77 10.37 14.22
N LYS A 126 4.31 11.62 14.39
CA LYS A 126 3.52 12.01 15.58
C LYS A 126 2.24 11.21 15.71
N LEU A 127 1.49 11.04 14.61
CA LEU A 127 0.28 10.24 14.61
C LEU A 127 0.56 8.78 15.02
N CYS A 128 1.65 8.20 14.50
CA CYS A 128 2.10 6.86 14.91
C CYS A 128 2.48 6.80 16.40
N GLU A 129 3.11 7.83 16.97
CA GLU A 129 3.38 7.90 18.40
C GLU A 129 2.08 7.95 19.23
N GLU A 130 1.10 8.73 18.78
CA GLU A 130 -0.21 8.87 19.45
C GLU A 130 -0.99 7.55 19.44
N VAL A 131 -1.04 6.87 18.30
CA VAL A 131 -1.76 5.58 18.16
C VAL A 131 -1.05 4.45 18.91
N SER A 132 0.29 4.40 18.87
CA SER A 132 1.06 3.30 19.47
C SER A 132 1.44 3.52 20.93
N GLY A 133 1.40 4.76 21.42
CA GLY A 133 1.96 5.16 22.72
C GLY A 133 3.49 5.04 22.82
N LYS A 134 4.19 4.80 21.70
CA LYS A 134 5.65 4.59 21.66
C LYS A 134 6.33 5.76 20.97
N LYS A 135 7.46 6.19 21.52
CA LYS A 135 8.29 7.23 20.92
C LYS A 135 9.07 6.74 19.72
N PHE A 136 9.23 7.62 18.75
CA PHE A 136 9.99 7.38 17.54
C PHE A 136 11.48 7.27 17.84
N ASP A 137 12.10 6.28 17.21
CA ASP A 137 13.54 5.99 17.31
C ASP A 137 14.16 6.08 15.91
N ILE A 138 15.01 7.09 15.72
CA ILE A 138 15.68 7.36 14.44
C ILE A 138 16.72 6.29 14.09
N ASP A 139 17.39 5.70 15.07
CA ASP A 139 18.41 4.68 14.82
C ASP A 139 17.74 3.38 14.39
N ARG A 140 16.61 3.05 15.01
CA ARG A 140 15.76 1.95 14.57
C ARG A 140 15.20 2.17 13.16
N LEU A 141 14.80 3.38 12.81
CA LEU A 141 14.40 3.71 11.44
C LEU A 141 15.56 3.48 10.46
N ARG A 142 16.77 3.95 10.78
CA ARG A 142 17.96 3.77 9.94
C ARG A 142 18.28 2.30 9.71
N GLU A 143 18.22 1.49 10.76
CA GLU A 143 18.39 0.03 10.66
C GLU A 143 17.35 -0.59 9.73
N THR A 144 16.07 -0.26 9.94
CA THR A 144 14.96 -0.77 9.11
C THR A 144 15.12 -0.35 7.63
N MET A 145 15.52 0.89 7.38
CA MET A 145 15.83 1.38 6.03
C MET A 145 17.03 0.63 5.42
N GLY A 146 18.00 0.21 6.23
CA GLY A 146 19.09 -0.66 5.82
C GLY A 146 18.57 -1.97 5.22
N TYR A 147 17.69 -2.67 5.95
CA TYR A 147 17.06 -3.90 5.46
C TYR A 147 16.20 -3.69 4.21
N ALA A 148 15.43 -2.59 4.15
CA ALA A 148 14.64 -2.27 2.96
C ALA A 148 15.52 -2.02 1.72
N ASN A 149 16.67 -1.38 1.90
CA ASN A 149 17.65 -1.17 0.83
C ASN A 149 18.30 -2.48 0.38
N ASP A 150 18.65 -3.38 1.31
CA ASP A 150 19.17 -4.71 0.99
C ASP A 150 18.17 -5.54 0.19
N MET A 151 16.92 -5.57 0.65
CA MET A 151 15.83 -6.25 -0.05
C MET A 151 15.65 -5.69 -1.46
N THR A 152 15.65 -4.36 -1.62
CA THR A 152 15.55 -3.71 -2.94
C THR A 152 16.70 -4.10 -3.87
N ARG A 153 17.95 -4.17 -3.36
CA ARG A 153 19.11 -4.63 -4.13
C ARG A 153 18.96 -6.08 -4.57
N ALA A 154 18.55 -6.96 -3.66
CA ALA A 154 18.32 -8.36 -3.96
C ALA A 154 17.21 -8.54 -5.01
N TRP A 155 16.11 -7.80 -4.88
CA TRP A 155 15.01 -7.82 -5.84
C TRP A 155 15.45 -7.39 -7.25
N LYS A 156 16.22 -6.30 -7.36
CA LYS A 156 16.82 -5.89 -8.65
C LYS A 156 17.66 -7.01 -9.25
N ARG A 157 18.46 -7.72 -8.45
CA ARG A 157 19.26 -8.85 -8.91
C ARG A 157 18.39 -10.00 -9.43
N VAL A 158 17.29 -10.32 -8.76
CA VAL A 158 16.34 -11.35 -9.22
C VAL A 158 15.74 -10.98 -10.58
N LEU A 159 15.37 -9.71 -10.77
CA LEU A 159 14.88 -9.22 -12.06
C LEU A 159 15.95 -9.28 -13.16
N GLU A 160 17.20 -8.93 -12.85
CA GLU A 160 18.31 -9.03 -13.81
C GLU A 160 18.60 -10.48 -14.20
N LEU A 161 18.57 -11.42 -13.24
CA LEU A 161 18.74 -12.85 -13.52
C LEU A 161 17.64 -13.36 -14.45
N ASN A 162 16.41 -12.87 -14.34
CA ASN A 162 15.31 -13.30 -15.19
C ASN A 162 15.39 -12.82 -16.65
N LYS A 163 16.38 -11.98 -17.00
CA LYS A 163 16.68 -11.60 -18.39
C LYS A 163 17.47 -12.68 -19.14
N SER A 164 17.94 -13.73 -18.45
CA SER A 164 18.65 -14.84 -19.09
C SER A 164 17.77 -15.59 -20.10
N GLN A 165 18.40 -16.31 -21.02
CA GLN A 165 17.73 -17.26 -21.90
C GLN A 165 18.30 -18.67 -21.67
N PRO A 166 17.51 -19.62 -21.14
CA PRO A 166 16.12 -19.46 -20.71
C PRO A 166 15.98 -18.59 -19.44
N SER A 167 14.77 -18.05 -19.22
CA SER A 167 14.42 -17.29 -18.01
C SER A 167 14.42 -18.20 -16.79
N VAL A 168 14.82 -17.69 -15.63
CA VAL A 168 14.94 -18.47 -14.39
C VAL A 168 13.60 -18.69 -13.65
N PHE A 169 12.58 -17.87 -13.90
CA PHE A 169 11.23 -18.07 -13.38
C PHE A 169 10.15 -17.49 -14.30
N ASN A 170 8.91 -17.95 -14.13
CA ASN A 170 7.78 -17.42 -14.88
C ASN A 170 7.31 -16.08 -14.27
N ALA A 171 7.37 -15.01 -15.06
CA ALA A 171 7.07 -13.66 -14.58
C ALA A 171 5.62 -13.48 -14.08
N LEU A 172 4.66 -14.25 -14.60
CA LEU A 172 3.25 -14.14 -14.23
C LEU A 172 2.90 -14.96 -12.99
N THR A 173 3.41 -16.19 -12.88
CA THR A 173 3.07 -17.05 -11.73
C THR A 173 3.99 -16.80 -10.55
N ASP A 174 5.30 -16.80 -10.79
CA ASP A 174 6.31 -16.73 -9.72
C ASP A 174 6.66 -15.26 -9.44
N GLY A 175 6.75 -14.45 -10.50
CA GLY A 175 7.06 -13.02 -10.38
C GLY A 175 6.04 -12.24 -9.55
N THR A 176 4.75 -12.54 -9.69
CA THR A 176 3.69 -11.91 -8.87
C THR A 176 3.79 -12.30 -7.40
N VAL A 177 4.21 -13.53 -7.09
CA VAL A 177 4.45 -13.96 -5.71
C VAL A 177 5.64 -13.21 -5.12
N TYR A 178 6.75 -13.12 -5.87
CA TYR A 178 7.92 -12.37 -5.41
C TYR A 178 7.63 -10.88 -5.24
N LEU A 179 6.80 -10.29 -6.11
CA LEU A 179 6.36 -8.91 -5.97
C LEU A 179 5.62 -8.69 -4.64
N GLY A 180 4.75 -9.63 -4.25
CA GLY A 180 4.07 -9.59 -2.96
C GLY A 180 5.00 -9.67 -1.75
N MET A 181 6.18 -10.31 -1.90
CA MET A 181 7.19 -10.43 -0.84
C MET A 181 8.20 -9.27 -0.81
N ALA A 182 8.52 -8.69 -1.96
CA ALA A 182 9.70 -7.82 -2.15
C ALA A 182 9.36 -6.33 -2.36
N ARG A 183 8.11 -5.90 -2.16
CA ARG A 183 7.76 -4.48 -2.41
C ARG A 183 7.02 -3.78 -1.27
N PHE A 184 6.98 -4.34 -0.07
CA PHE A 184 6.19 -3.80 1.02
C PHE A 184 6.86 -3.97 2.38
#